data_AF-A0A965HVQ3-F1
#
_entry.id   AF-A0A965HVQ3-F1
#
_cell.length_a   1.000
_cell.length_b   1.000
_cell.length_c   1.000
_cell.angle_alpha   90.00
_cell.angle_beta   90.00
_cell.angle_gamma   90.00
#
_symmetry.space_group_name_H-M   'P 1'
#
loop_
_entity.id
_entity.type
_entity.pdbx_description
1 polymer ?
#
loop_
_entity_poly.entity_id
_entity_poly.type
_entity_poly.pdbx_seq_one_letter_code
_entity_poly.pdbx_strand_id
1 'polypeptide(L)'
;MNPSSAWTHLDAENNPAMVDVSGKQVTVRTAVAVAEVVLPPEILPHLHDGDLRSPKGPVFQTAILAGTLAAKQTAGLIPLCHPLPLEAVHIAIPPPIDGTLRIEATVKTSSKTGVEMEALVAASVAALTVYDMCKSSS
;
A
#
# COMPACT_ATOMS: atom_id res chain seq x y z
N MET A 1 15.69 11.65 32.93
CA MET A 1 15.27 11.47 31.51
C MET A 1 15.88 10.16 31.06
N ASN A 2 15.08 9.09 31.01
CA ASN A 2 15.53 7.73 30.73
C ASN A 2 15.34 7.40 29.23
N PRO A 3 16.10 6.44 28.67
CA PRO A 3 17.03 6.69 27.57
C PRO A 3 16.61 6.01 26.26
N SER A 4 17.20 6.47 25.15
CA SER A 4 17.36 5.76 23.86
C SER A 4 16.24 4.79 23.44
N SER A 5 15.40 5.23 22.49
CA SER A 5 14.51 4.38 21.71
C SER A 5 15.26 3.16 21.17
N ALA A 6 15.15 2.02 21.85
CA ALA A 6 15.77 0.77 21.42
C ALA A 6 15.23 0.39 20.05
N TRP A 7 16.12 0.17 19.08
CA TRP A 7 15.78 -0.31 17.74
C TRP A 7 15.11 -1.68 17.88
N THR A 8 13.81 -1.78 17.61
CA THR A 8 13.05 -3.00 17.91
C THR A 8 13.27 -4.14 16.90
N HIS A 9 13.90 -3.86 15.76
CA HIS A 9 14.16 -4.83 14.69
C HIS A 9 15.59 -5.41 14.69
N LEU A 10 16.29 -5.30 15.82
CA LEU A 10 17.63 -5.84 16.00
C LEU A 10 17.62 -6.89 17.13
N ASP A 11 18.38 -7.96 16.98
CA ASP A 11 18.67 -8.91 18.06
C ASP A 11 19.76 -8.37 19.01
N ALA A 12 20.15 -9.17 20.01
CA ALA A 12 21.16 -8.79 21.01
C ALA A 12 22.56 -8.61 20.40
N GLU A 13 22.80 -9.22 19.23
CA GLU A 13 24.01 -9.15 18.43
C GLU A 13 23.93 -8.06 17.34
N ASN A 14 22.86 -7.26 17.31
CA ASN A 14 22.62 -6.17 16.38
C ASN A 14 22.37 -6.63 14.91
N ASN A 15 21.88 -7.85 14.70
CA ASN A 15 21.41 -8.35 13.41
C ASN A 15 19.90 -8.11 13.22
N PRO A 16 19.41 -8.01 11.97
CA PRO A 16 17.98 -7.87 11.70
C PRO A 16 17.16 -9.03 12.25
N ALA A 17 16.16 -8.72 13.09
CA ALA A 17 15.28 -9.69 13.70
C ALA A 17 13.81 -9.25 13.66
N MET A 18 12.91 -10.21 13.42
CA MET A 18 11.48 -10.00 13.55
C MET A 18 11.13 -9.93 15.04
N VAL A 19 10.38 -8.89 15.44
CA VAL A 19 10.03 -8.64 16.84
C VAL A 19 9.10 -9.74 17.35
N ASP A 20 9.41 -10.35 18.51
CA ASP A 20 8.42 -11.21 19.17
C ASP A 20 7.26 -10.36 19.71
N VAL A 21 6.06 -10.65 19.22
CA VAL A 21 4.81 -10.00 19.64
C VAL A 21 3.93 -10.90 20.50
N SER A 22 4.40 -12.08 20.91
CA SER A 22 3.64 -13.09 21.65
C SER A 22 2.94 -12.54 22.89
N GLY A 23 3.63 -11.69 23.68
CA GLY A 23 3.11 -11.05 24.88
C GLY A 23 2.20 -9.84 24.67
N LYS A 24 2.00 -9.38 23.42
CA LYS A 24 1.10 -8.26 23.11
C LYS A 24 -0.36 -8.74 23.02
N GLN A 25 -1.29 -7.86 23.40
CA GLN A 25 -2.72 -8.11 23.24
C GLN A 25 -3.17 -7.91 21.78
N VAL A 26 -4.18 -8.67 21.37
CA VAL A 26 -4.86 -8.48 20.09
C VAL A 26 -5.78 -7.28 20.20
N THR A 27 -5.67 -6.34 19.25
CA THR A 27 -6.55 -5.18 19.14
C THR A 27 -6.95 -4.97 17.69
N VAL A 28 -8.08 -4.30 17.46
CA VAL A 28 -8.43 -3.81 16.12
C VAL A 28 -7.43 -2.72 15.72
N ARG A 29 -6.88 -2.84 14.52
CA ARG A 29 -5.86 -1.94 13.97
C ARG A 29 -6.24 -1.55 12.56
N THR A 30 -6.08 -0.27 12.25
CA THR A 30 -6.32 0.30 10.93
C THR A 30 -5.13 1.18 10.57
N ALA A 31 -4.69 1.09 9.33
CA ALA A 31 -3.72 2.01 8.76
C ALA A 31 -4.24 2.57 7.43
N VAL A 32 -3.86 3.81 7.14
CA VAL A 32 -4.14 4.50 5.88
C VAL A 32 -2.82 4.96 5.30
N ALA A 33 -2.59 4.69 4.03
CA ALA A 33 -1.42 5.15 3.29
C ALA A 33 -1.85 5.77 1.96
N VAL A 34 -1.06 6.71 1.48
CA VAL A 34 -1.33 7.43 0.23
C VAL A 34 -0.10 7.37 -0.66
N ALA A 35 -0.33 7.12 -1.94
CA ALA A 35 0.64 7.33 -3.01
C ALA A 35 0.09 8.33 -4.01
N GLU A 36 0.97 9.08 -4.66
CA GLU A 36 0.61 10.02 -5.72
C GLU A 36 1.35 9.66 -7.00
N VAL A 37 0.65 9.73 -8.13
CA VAL A 37 1.20 9.52 -9.47
C VAL A 37 0.91 10.78 -10.28
N VAL A 38 1.96 11.47 -10.72
CA VAL A 38 1.81 12.59 -11.65
C VAL A 38 1.58 12.02 -13.05
N LEU A 39 0.41 12.28 -13.61
CA LEU A 39 0.03 11.86 -14.94
C LEU A 39 0.46 12.94 -15.94
N PRO A 40 1.04 12.54 -17.09
CA PRO A 40 1.35 13.50 -18.12
C PRO A 40 0.06 13.98 -18.84
N PRO A 41 0.06 15.20 -19.39
CA PRO A 41 -1.15 15.85 -19.90
C PRO A 41 -1.87 15.05 -20.99
N GLU A 42 -1.11 14.31 -21.82
CA GLU A 42 -1.62 13.51 -22.94
C GLU A 42 -2.49 12.32 -22.50
N ILE A 43 -2.40 11.90 -21.24
CA ILE A 43 -3.17 10.76 -20.72
C ILE A 43 -4.53 11.21 -20.14
N LEU A 44 -4.64 12.46 -19.70
CA LEU A 44 -5.86 13.00 -19.07
C LEU A 44 -7.12 12.93 -19.97
N PRO A 45 -7.04 13.13 -21.30
CA PRO A 45 -8.21 12.98 -22.17
C PRO A 45 -8.83 11.59 -22.18
N HIS A 46 -8.11 10.56 -21.72
CA HIS A 46 -8.60 9.17 -21.68
C HIS A 46 -9.34 8.82 -20.37
N LEU A 47 -9.53 9.80 -19.48
CA LEU A 47 -10.32 9.65 -18.27
C LEU A 47 -11.81 9.74 -18.61
N HIS A 48 -12.53 8.63 -18.47
CA HIS A 48 -13.96 8.54 -18.77
C HIS A 48 -14.68 7.68 -17.73
N ASP A 49 -15.88 8.12 -17.31
CA ASP A 49 -16.74 7.40 -16.36
C ASP A 49 -16.03 6.99 -15.05
N GLY A 50 -15.13 7.86 -14.56
CA GLY A 50 -14.40 7.63 -13.31
C GLY A 50 -13.24 6.63 -13.40
N ASP A 51 -12.84 6.21 -14.61
CA ASP A 51 -11.65 5.38 -14.83
C ASP A 51 -10.81 5.91 -15.99
N LEU A 52 -9.51 5.67 -15.92
CA LEU A 52 -8.59 5.93 -17.00
C LEU A 52 -8.54 4.72 -17.94
N ARG A 53 -8.65 4.96 -19.24
CA ARG A 53 -8.61 3.90 -20.26
C ARG A 53 -7.25 3.87 -20.94
N SER A 54 -6.67 2.69 -21.05
CA SER A 54 -5.46 2.47 -21.87
C SER A 54 -5.65 1.27 -22.81
N PRO A 55 -4.74 1.04 -23.77
CA PRO A 55 -4.76 -0.17 -24.61
C PRO A 55 -4.71 -1.49 -23.81
N LYS A 56 -4.32 -1.44 -22.52
CA LYS A 56 -4.30 -2.57 -21.59
C LYS A 56 -5.62 -2.76 -20.82
N GLY A 57 -6.58 -1.84 -20.95
CA GLY A 57 -7.90 -1.91 -20.31
C GLY A 57 -8.14 -0.82 -19.24
N PRO A 58 -9.04 -1.08 -18.26
CA PRO A 58 -9.34 -0.14 -17.16
C PRO A 58 -8.16 -0.01 -16.20
N VAL A 59 -7.60 1.19 -16.06
CA VAL A 59 -6.39 1.43 -15.27
C VAL A 59 -6.67 1.39 -13.78
N PHE A 60 -7.68 2.11 -13.30
CA PHE A 60 -7.96 2.25 -11.87
C PHE A 60 -8.50 0.94 -11.29
N GLN A 61 -9.39 0.24 -12.01
CA GLN A 61 -9.86 -1.08 -11.55
C GLN A 61 -8.71 -2.08 -11.43
N THR A 62 -7.79 -2.07 -12.39
CA THR A 62 -6.61 -2.95 -12.34
C THR A 62 -5.70 -2.58 -11.16
N ALA A 63 -5.49 -1.29 -10.91
CA ALA A 63 -4.71 -0.82 -9.76
C ALA A 63 -5.36 -1.17 -8.40
N ILE A 64 -6.68 -1.09 -8.28
CA ILE A 64 -7.42 -1.52 -7.08
C ILE A 64 -7.21 -3.01 -6.81
N LEU A 65 -7.28 -3.85 -7.84
CA LEU A 65 -7.04 -5.29 -7.70
C LEU A 65 -5.57 -5.56 -7.31
N ALA A 66 -4.63 -4.92 -7.99
CA ALA A 66 -3.20 -5.10 -7.74
C ALA A 66 -2.80 -4.68 -6.32
N GLY A 67 -3.22 -3.50 -5.86
CA GLY A 67 -2.96 -3.07 -4.48
C GLY A 67 -3.64 -3.96 -3.45
N THR A 68 -4.86 -4.45 -3.72
CA THR A 68 -5.56 -5.40 -2.82
C THR A 68 -4.82 -6.73 -2.72
N LEU A 69 -4.28 -7.23 -3.82
CA LEU A 69 -3.44 -8.43 -3.85
C LEU A 69 -2.12 -8.19 -3.11
N ALA A 70 -1.48 -7.04 -3.34
CA ALA A 70 -0.22 -6.67 -2.74
C ALA A 70 -0.30 -6.57 -1.21
N ALA A 71 -1.36 -5.97 -0.66
CA ALA A 71 -1.60 -5.92 0.78
C ALA A 71 -1.53 -7.31 1.43
N LYS A 72 -2.11 -8.32 0.78
CA LYS A 72 -2.10 -9.72 1.26
C LYS A 72 -0.74 -10.40 1.12
N GLN A 73 0.15 -9.86 0.29
CA GLN A 73 1.48 -10.40 0.02
C GLN A 73 2.59 -9.63 0.76
N THR A 74 2.25 -8.65 1.60
CA THR A 74 3.22 -7.77 2.26
C THR A 74 4.29 -8.53 3.04
N ALA A 75 3.93 -9.55 3.82
CA ALA A 75 4.91 -10.36 4.56
C ALA A 75 5.84 -11.21 3.67
N GLY A 76 5.47 -11.44 2.40
CA GLY A 76 6.34 -12.07 1.40
C GLY A 76 7.29 -11.08 0.72
N LEU A 77 7.03 -9.77 0.84
CA LEU A 77 7.82 -8.69 0.22
C LEU A 77 8.71 -7.97 1.24
N ILE A 78 8.25 -7.79 2.47
CA ILE A 78 8.93 -7.04 3.53
C ILE A 78 9.53 -8.03 4.55
N PRO A 79 10.87 -8.20 4.62
CA PRO A 79 11.50 -9.34 5.30
C PRO A 79 11.16 -9.55 6.78
N LEU A 80 10.87 -8.48 7.53
CA LEU A 80 10.63 -8.53 8.98
C LEU A 80 9.17 -8.28 9.36
N CYS A 81 8.26 -8.23 8.39
CA CYS A 81 6.83 -8.13 8.64
C CYS A 81 6.26 -9.47 9.12
N HIS A 82 5.41 -9.42 10.15
CA HIS A 82 4.61 -10.59 10.53
C HIS A 82 3.56 -10.87 9.44
N PRO A 83 3.25 -12.16 9.16
CA PRO A 83 2.08 -12.50 8.37
C PRO A 83 0.80 -12.20 9.18
N LEU A 84 -0.10 -11.40 8.60
CA LEU A 84 -1.32 -10.94 9.27
C LEU A 84 -2.60 -11.38 8.54
N PRO A 85 -3.63 -11.86 9.26
CA PRO A 85 -4.95 -12.09 8.68
C PRO A 85 -5.65 -10.75 8.49
N LEU A 86 -5.69 -10.26 7.24
CA LEU A 86 -6.37 -9.00 6.93
C LEU A 86 -7.88 -9.19 6.91
N GLU A 87 -8.61 -8.27 7.54
CA GLU A 87 -10.07 -8.27 7.60
C GLU A 87 -10.68 -7.38 6.51
N ALA A 88 -10.01 -6.27 6.18
CA ALA A 88 -10.44 -5.38 5.10
C ALA A 88 -9.24 -4.72 4.43
N VAL A 89 -9.34 -4.57 3.11
CA VAL A 89 -8.45 -3.75 2.28
C VAL A 89 -9.35 -2.94 1.36
N HIS A 90 -9.21 -1.62 1.40
CA HIS A 90 -9.95 -0.70 0.54
C HIS A 90 -8.96 0.23 -0.17
N ILE A 91 -9.16 0.42 -1.47
CA ILE A 91 -8.35 1.31 -2.30
C ILE A 91 -9.29 2.31 -2.97
N ALA A 92 -9.06 3.59 -2.72
CA ALA A 92 -9.77 4.70 -3.31
C ALA A 92 -8.86 5.44 -4.29
N ILE A 93 -9.35 5.65 -5.51
CA ILE A 93 -8.66 6.38 -6.56
C ILE A 93 -9.63 7.45 -7.10
N PRO A 94 -9.72 8.63 -6.47
CA PRO A 94 -10.50 9.74 -6.99
C PRO A 94 -9.93 10.25 -8.33
N PRO A 95 -10.72 10.98 -9.12
CA PRO A 95 -10.22 11.68 -10.31
C PRO A 95 -9.00 12.56 -9.97
N PRO A 96 -8.01 12.66 -10.89
CA PRO A 96 -6.80 13.43 -10.65
C PRO A 96 -7.11 14.94 -10.52
N ILE A 97 -6.36 15.62 -9.66
CA ILE A 97 -6.40 17.08 -9.47
C ILE A 97 -5.08 17.63 -9.98
N ASP A 98 -5.14 18.62 -10.89
CA ASP A 98 -3.96 19.25 -11.51
C ASP A 98 -2.96 18.22 -12.09
N GLY A 99 -3.48 17.17 -12.72
CA GLY A 99 -2.68 16.08 -13.30
C GLY A 99 -2.12 15.08 -12.28
N THR A 100 -2.37 15.25 -10.98
CA THR A 100 -1.89 14.34 -9.94
C THR A 100 -3.00 13.38 -9.51
N LEU A 101 -2.75 12.08 -9.68
CA LEU A 101 -3.61 11.00 -9.23
C LEU A 101 -3.24 10.61 -7.80
N ARG A 102 -4.18 10.74 -6.87
CA ARG A 102 -4.04 10.27 -5.49
C ARG A 102 -4.60 8.85 -5.36
N ILE A 103 -3.85 7.97 -4.72
CA ILE A 103 -4.25 6.58 -4.43
C ILE A 103 -4.20 6.39 -2.92
N GLU A 104 -5.34 6.14 -2.30
CA GLU A 104 -5.45 5.94 -0.86
C GLU A 104 -5.79 4.48 -0.54
N ALA A 105 -4.96 3.83 0.27
CA ALA A 105 -5.15 2.46 0.72
C ALA A 105 -5.44 2.43 2.23
N THR A 106 -6.58 1.86 2.60
CA THR A 106 -6.98 1.61 4.00
C THR A 106 -6.99 0.12 4.28
N VAL A 107 -6.23 -0.33 5.29
CA VAL A 107 -6.13 -1.74 5.67
C VAL A 107 -6.53 -1.90 7.14
N LYS A 108 -7.25 -2.98 7.44
CA LYS A 108 -7.73 -3.32 8.78
C LYS A 108 -7.46 -4.78 9.15
N THR A 109 -7.14 -5.02 10.42
CA THR A 109 -6.99 -6.35 11.02
C THR A 109 -7.33 -6.32 12.52
N SER A 110 -7.53 -7.49 13.13
CA SER A 110 -7.45 -7.70 14.57
C SER A 110 -6.15 -8.47 14.88
N SER A 111 -5.10 -7.78 15.32
CA SER A 111 -3.75 -8.38 15.49
C SER A 111 -2.93 -7.76 16.63
N LYS A 112 -1.78 -8.38 16.92
CA LYS A 112 -0.79 -7.95 17.93
C LYS A 112 0.17 -6.86 17.44
N THR A 113 0.19 -6.57 16.14
CA THR A 113 1.04 -5.56 15.50
C THR A 113 0.25 -4.77 14.45
N GLY A 114 0.75 -3.58 14.09
CA GLY A 114 0.13 -2.68 13.11
C GLY A 114 0.06 -3.24 11.69
N VAL A 115 -0.65 -2.52 10.83
CA VAL A 115 -0.84 -2.82 9.39
C VAL A 115 -0.37 -1.69 8.48
N GLU A 116 0.57 -0.89 8.97
CA GLU A 116 1.15 0.25 8.25
C GLU A 116 1.81 -0.22 6.96
N MET A 117 2.53 -1.34 7.02
CA MET A 117 3.25 -1.89 5.86
C MET A 117 2.29 -2.44 4.81
N GLU A 118 1.17 -3.06 5.21
CA GLU A 118 0.14 -3.51 4.28
C GLU A 118 -0.50 -2.34 3.53
N ALA A 119 -0.81 -1.24 4.23
CA ALA A 119 -1.34 -0.04 3.58
C ALA A 119 -0.31 0.58 2.62
N LEU A 120 0.95 0.71 3.04
CA LEU A 120 2.03 1.28 2.23
C LEU A 120 2.31 0.45 0.97
N VAL A 121 2.39 -0.87 1.12
CA VAL A 121 2.60 -1.80 -0.01
C VAL A 121 1.41 -1.76 -0.97
N ALA A 122 0.19 -1.73 -0.46
CA ALA A 122 -1.01 -1.62 -1.29
C ALA A 122 -1.02 -0.35 -2.14
N ALA A 123 -0.79 0.81 -1.52
CA ALA A 123 -0.72 2.09 -2.22
C ALA A 123 0.43 2.12 -3.25
N SER A 124 1.60 1.60 -2.87
CA SER A 124 2.78 1.56 -3.76
C SER A 124 2.55 0.69 -4.99
N VAL A 125 2.02 -0.53 -4.81
CA VAL A 125 1.78 -1.44 -5.94
C VAL A 125 0.62 -0.95 -6.81
N ALA A 126 -0.41 -0.35 -6.23
CA ALA A 126 -1.45 0.32 -7.01
C ALA A 126 -0.87 1.45 -7.89
N ALA A 127 0.01 2.30 -7.33
CA ALA A 127 0.72 3.33 -8.09
C ALA A 127 1.60 2.77 -9.21
N LEU A 128 2.39 1.73 -8.92
CA LEU A 128 3.20 1.02 -9.92
C LEU A 128 2.33 0.41 -11.04
N THR A 129 1.13 -0.07 -10.69
CA THR A 129 0.18 -0.62 -11.65
C THR A 129 -0.40 0.48 -12.53
N VAL A 130 -0.78 1.64 -11.98
CA VAL A 130 -1.17 2.81 -12.78
C VAL A 130 -0.05 3.16 -13.77
N TYR A 131 1.19 3.23 -13.30
CA TYR A 131 2.33 3.52 -14.16
C TYR A 131 2.50 2.47 -15.27
N ASP A 132 2.51 1.17 -14.95
CA ASP A 132 2.65 0.13 -15.98
C ASP A 132 1.52 0.16 -17.01
N MET A 133 0.30 0.47 -16.58
CA MET A 133 -0.86 0.55 -17.46
C MET A 133 -0.84 1.77 -18.39
N CYS A 134 -0.06 2.79 -18.06
CA CYS A 134 -0.02 4.09 -18.74
C CYS A 134 1.31 4.39 -19.46
N LYS A 135 2.43 3.74 -19.09
CA LYS A 135 3.80 4.05 -19.60
C LYS A 135 4.01 3.94 -21.11
N SER A 136 3.06 3.37 -21.85
CA SER A 136 3.10 3.31 -23.33
C SER A 136 2.45 4.53 -23.98
N SER A 137 1.79 5.37 -23.20
CA SER A 137 1.05 6.57 -23.63
C SER A 137 1.75 7.87 -23.22
N SER A 138 2.97 7.76 -22.66
CA SER A 138 3.87 8.82 -22.21
C SER A 138 5.22 8.71 -22.89
#